data_AF-A0A9Q3ICB7-F1
#
_entry.id   AF-A0A9Q3ICB7-F1
#
_cell.length_a   1.000
_cell.length_b   1.000
_cell.length_c   1.000
_cell.angle_alpha   90.00
_cell.angle_beta   90.00
_cell.angle_gamma   90.00
#
_symmetry.space_group_name_H-M   'P 1'
#
loop_
_entity.id
_entity.type
_entity.pdbx_description
1 polymer ?
#
loop_
_entity_poly.entity_id
_entity_poly.type
_entity_poly.pdbx_seq_one_letter_code
_entity_poly.pdbx_strand_id
1 'polypeptide(L)' 'MLRRPPYLATLQTRKEIEKHINEPLDIDVIRKIGHNEIVEITTPGLITWHDGKSRLRGDIRALNHYTKSDRYPIPRILHA' A
#
# COMPACT_ATOMS: atom_id res chain seq x y z
N MET A 1 1.48 11.57 12.32
CA MET A 1 0.85 12.29 11.19
C MET A 1 0.35 11.27 10.17
N LEU A 2 -0.95 11.32 9.84
CA LEU A 2 -1.63 10.36 8.95
C LEU A 2 -1.65 10.77 7.48
N ARG A 3 -1.38 12.05 7.19
CA ARG A 3 -1.12 12.52 5.84
C ARG A 3 0.37 12.52 5.59
N ARG A 4 0.87 11.49 4.93
CA ARG A 4 2.29 11.38 4.56
C ARG A 4 2.48 11.69 3.07
N PRO A 5 3.48 12.52 2.71
CA PRO A 5 3.82 12.73 1.31
C PRO A 5 4.39 11.44 0.70
N PRO A 6 4.34 11.29 -0.63
CA PRO A 6 4.99 10.17 -1.31
C PRO A 6 6.51 10.22 -1.09
N TYR A 7 7.14 9.06 -1.07
CA TYR A 7 8.59 8.97 -1.06
C TYR A 7 9.18 9.37 -2.40
N LEU A 8 10.42 9.89 -2.37
CA LEU A 8 11.19 10.10 -3.58
C LEU A 8 11.42 8.76 -4.27
N ALA A 9 11.14 8.70 -5.57
CA ALA A 9 11.25 7.51 -6.39
C ALA A 9 12.09 7.80 -7.63
N THR A 10 12.99 6.87 -7.96
CA THR A 10 13.75 6.89 -9.21
C THR A 10 12.82 6.63 -10.40
N LEU A 11 13.27 6.91 -11.62
CA LEU A 11 12.50 6.65 -12.84
C LEU A 11 12.10 5.17 -12.97
N GLN A 12 13.02 4.25 -12.64
CA GLN A 12 12.73 2.82 -12.63
C GLN A 12 11.64 2.48 -11.60
N THR A 13 11.76 2.99 -10.37
CA THR A 13 10.75 2.76 -9.34
C THR A 13 9.39 3.31 -9.75
N ARG A 14 9.33 4.49 -10.38
CA ARG A 14 8.06 5.06 -10.88
C ARG A 14 7.40 4.16 -11.94
N LYS A 15 8.17 3.63 -12.90
CA LYS A 15 7.66 2.70 -13.91
C LYS A 15 7.08 1.44 -13.28
N GLU A 16 7.76 0.88 -12.29
CA GLU A 16 7.25 -0.29 -11.57
C GLU A 16 6.00 0.04 -10.74
N ILE A 17 5.96 1.21 -10.09
CA ILE A 17 4.76 1.67 -9.37
C ILE A 17 3.57 1.76 -10.33
N GLU A 18 3.74 2.39 -11.48
CA GLU A 18 2.69 2.54 -12.49
C GLU A 18 2.18 1.18 -12.98
N LYS A 19 3.10 0.26 -13.30
CA LYS A 19 2.78 -1.11 -13.67
C LYS A 19 1.92 -1.81 -12.61
N HIS A 20 2.30 -1.72 -11.33
CA HIS A 20 1.58 -2.37 -10.22
C HIS A 20 0.28 -1.67 -9.83
N ILE A 21 0.08 -0.41 -10.22
CA ILE A 21 -1.16 0.35 -9.97
C ILE A 21 -2.20 0.07 -11.05
N ASN A 22 -1.79 -0.05 -12.31
CA ASN A 22 -2.72 -0.22 -13.43
C ASN A 22 -3.52 -1.52 -13.34
N GLU A 23 -2.90 -2.64 -12.97
CA GLU A 23 -3.62 -3.92 -12.87
C GLU A 23 -4.78 -3.85 -11.84
N PRO A 24 -4.59 -3.40 -10.58
CA PRO A 24 -5.69 -3.18 -9.63
C PRO A 24 -6.71 -2.10 -10.03
N LEU A 25 -6.31 -1.10 -10.83
CA LEU A 25 -7.25 -0.12 -11.39
C LEU A 25 -8.17 -0.77 -12.41
N ASP A 26 -7.63 -1.62 -13.30
CA ASP A 26 -8.38 -2.26 -14.38
C ASP A 26 -9.42 -3.27 -13.87
N ILE A 27 -9.19 -3.86 -12.70
CA ILE A 27 -10.12 -4.79 -12.03
C ILE A 27 -10.96 -4.13 -10.94
N ASP A 28 -11.00 -2.79 -10.89
CA ASP A 28 -11.79 -2.00 -9.93
C ASP A 28 -11.51 -2.30 -8.44
N VAL A 29 -10.31 -2.79 -8.11
CA VAL A 29 -9.87 -3.02 -6.72
C VAL A 29 -9.44 -1.71 -6.05
N ILE A 30 -8.85 -0.80 -6.82
CA ILE A 30 -8.53 0.56 -6.39
C ILE A 30 -9.12 1.58 -7.36
N ARG A 31 -9.24 2.83 -6.92
CA ARG A 31 -9.72 3.93 -7.77
C ARG A 31 -8.91 5.20 -7.54
N LYS A 32 -8.93 6.08 -8.53
CA LYS A 32 -8.45 7.45 -8.36
C LYS A 32 -9.44 8.22 -7.47
N ILE A 33 -8.90 8.96 -6.51
CA ILE A 33 -9.68 9.89 -5.70
C ILE A 33 -9.95 11.17 -6.51
N GLY A 34 -11.18 11.66 -6.50
CA GLY A 34 -11.60 12.88 -7.19
C GLY A 34 -11.00 14.14 -6.57
N HIS A 35 -10.89 15.22 -7.36
CA HIS A 35 -10.26 16.47 -6.94
C HIS A 35 -10.89 17.12 -5.69
N ASN A 36 -12.18 16.90 -5.46
CA ASN A 36 -12.93 17.50 -4.35
C ASN A 36 -13.17 16.54 -3.18
N GLU A 37 -12.64 15.33 -3.23
CA GLU A 37 -12.80 14.36 -2.14
C GLU A 37 -11.82 14.67 -1.00
N ILE A 38 -12.34 14.74 0.22
CA ILE A 38 -11.52 14.97 1.41
C ILE A 38 -10.83 13.66 1.78
N VAL A 39 -9.50 13.66 1.73
CA VAL A 39 -8.68 12.51 2.16
C VAL A 39 -8.04 12.81 3.50
N GLU A 40 -8.46 12.11 4.55
CA GLU A 40 -7.92 12.30 5.90
C GLU A 40 -6.58 11.57 6.11
N ILE A 41 -6.38 10.47 5.40
CA ILE A 41 -5.24 9.57 5.58
C ILE A 41 -4.57 9.29 4.23
N THR A 42 -3.25 9.47 4.16
CA THR A 42 -2.45 9.08 3.00
C THR A 42 -1.28 8.21 3.42
N THR A 43 -1.13 7.08 2.73
CA THR A 43 -0.04 6.13 2.96
C THR A 43 0.83 6.06 1.70
N PRO A 44 2.15 6.33 1.79
CA PRO A 44 3.01 6.24 0.63
C PRO A 44 3.22 4.78 0.22
N GLY A 45 3.26 4.55 -1.09
CA GLY A 45 3.65 3.27 -1.68
C GLY A 45 5.16 3.18 -1.88
N LEU A 46 5.71 1.97 -1.80
CA LEU A 46 7.11 1.65 -2.06
C LEU A 46 7.23 0.34 -2.85
N ILE A 47 8.28 0.23 -3.67
CA ILE A 47 8.60 -1.01 -4.39
C ILE A 47 9.60 -1.82 -3.60
N THR A 48 9.28 -3.10 -3.39
CA THR A 48 10.24 -4.10 -2.89
C THR A 48 10.56 -5.09 -4.00
N TRP A 49 11.84 -5.45 -4.12
CA TRP A 49 12.33 -6.43 -5.09
C TRP A 49 12.64 -7.76 -4.41
N HIS A 50 12.21 -8.86 -5.01
CA HIS A 50 12.52 -10.22 -4.56
C HIS A 50 12.52 -11.17 -5.77
N ASP A 51 13.54 -12.00 -5.93
CA ASP A 51 13.71 -12.95 -7.05
C ASP A 51 13.46 -12.34 -8.44
N GLY A 52 13.98 -11.15 -8.68
CA GLY A 52 13.79 -10.43 -9.96
C GLY A 52 12.38 -9.89 -10.18
N LYS A 53 11.46 -10.03 -9.22
CA LYS A 53 10.09 -9.51 -9.26
C LYS A 53 9.94 -8.33 -8.31
N SER A 54 9.30 -7.27 -8.79
CA SER A 54 8.91 -6.10 -8.00
C SER A 54 7.51 -6.32 -7.40
N ARG A 55 7.24 -5.70 -6.26
CA ARG A 55 5.90 -5.63 -5.63
C ARG A 55 5.68 -4.26 -5.02
N LEU A 56 4.48 -3.71 -5.19
CA LEU A 56 4.03 -2.50 -4.50
C LEU A 56 3.61 -2.84 -3.05
N ARG A 57 4.08 -2.05 -2.08
CA ARG A 57 3.66 -2.13 -0.67
C ARG A 57 3.25 -0.75 -0.17
N GLY A 58 2.16 -0.66 0.56
CA GLY A 58 1.81 0.55 1.31
C GLY A 58 2.53 0.60 2.66
N ASP A 59 3.13 1.74 3.01
CA ASP A 59 3.66 1.97 4.37
C ASP A 59 2.53 2.29 5.37
N ILE A 60 1.79 1.26 5.75
CA ILE A 60 0.63 1.37 6.66
C ILE A 60 1.03 1.47 8.14
N ARG A 61 2.31 1.68 8.49
CA ARG A 61 2.75 1.69 9.91
C ARG A 61 2.06 2.77 10.73
N ALA A 62 1.90 3.98 10.17
CA ALA A 62 1.19 5.06 10.85
C ALA A 62 -0.30 4.77 11.01
N LEU A 63 -0.92 4.17 9.99
CA LEU A 63 -2.32 3.77 10.03
C LEU A 63 -2.54 2.70 11.11
N ASN A 64 -1.70 1.67 11.13
CA ASN A 64 -1.79 0.58 12.12
C ASN A 64 -1.68 1.10 13.57
N HIS A 65 -0.84 2.11 13.82
CA HIS A 65 -0.72 2.71 15.16
C HIS A 65 -1.96 3.57 15.52
N TYR A 66 -2.63 4.14 14.52
CA TYR A 66 -3.83 4.95 14.74
C TYR A 66 -5.09 4.11 14.92
N THR A 67 -5.19 2.98 14.23
CA THR A 67 -6.36 2.08 14.29
C THR A 67 -6.36 1.24 15.56
N LYS A 68 -7.55 0.99 16.11
CA LYS A 68 -7.74 0.03 17.20
C LYS A 68 -7.70 -1.40 16.63
N SER A 69 -6.86 -2.25 17.21
CA SER A 69 -6.80 -3.67 16.84
C SER A 69 -8.07 -4.39 17.28
N ASP A 70 -8.75 -5.03 16.33
CA ASP A 70 -9.78 -6.03 16.56
C ASP A 70 -9.17 -7.42 16.40
N ARG A 71 -9.15 -8.20 17.49
CA ARG A 71 -8.36 -9.45 17.55
C ARG A 71 -9.27 -10.65 17.31
N TYR A 72 -9.24 -11.17 16.09
CA TYR A 72 -9.80 -12.48 15.80
C TYR A 72 -8.85 -13.59 16.28
N PRO A 73 -9.31 -14.61 17.02
CA PRO A 73 -8.45 -15.68 17.51
C PRO A 73 -8.04 -16.61 16.35
N ILE A 74 -6.89 -16.35 15.75
CA ILE A 74 -6.28 -17.24 14.75
C ILE A 74 -5.45 -18.30 15.49
N PRO A 75 -5.82 -19.60 15.41
CA PRO A 75 -5.06 -20.65 16.08
C PRO A 75 -3.66 -20.77 15.46
N ARG A 76 -2.64 -21.00 16.31
CA ARG A 76 -1.31 -21.37 15.83
C ARG A 76 -1.34 -22.82 15.36
N ILE A 77 -0.90 -23.07 14.14
CA ILE A 77 -0.69 -24.42 13.65
C ILE A 77 0.57 -24.97 14.34
N LEU A 78 0.38 -25.92 15.25
CA LEU A 78 1.45 -26.66 15.90
C LEU A 78 1.77 -27.89 15.02
N HIS A 79 2.64 -27.69 14.02
CA HIS A 79 3.25 -28.69 13.14
C HIS A 79 2.40 -29.34 12.02
N ALA A 80 3.09 -29.61 10.90
CA ALA A 80 2.70 -30.41 9.74
C ALA A 80 3.70 -31.57 9.60
#